data_AF-A0A820QQ42-F1
#
_entry.id   AF-A0A820QQ42-F1
#
_cell.length_a   1.000
_cell.length_b   1.000
_cell.length_c   1.000
_cell.angle_alpha   90.00
_cell.angle_beta   90.00
_cell.angle_gamma   90.00
#
_symmetry.space_group_name_H-M   'P 1'
#
loop_
_entity.id
_entity.type
_entity.pdbx_description
1 polymer ?
#
loop_
_entity_poly.entity_id
_entity_poly.type
_entity_poly.pdbx_seq_one_letter_code
_entity_poly.pdbx_strand_id
1 'polypeptide(L)'
;MLLKESCCDISENILSDEPLSAEEKSFYQECKSYYNITGIPLVSASDEILSDNNTLTAASLKFGIDEDYRTFNLPEFLNKICNILNLNINDIRRTKVQNGSSILEILIDGEKVNIKLTLNKVYKSLTEKVKEELAKLKVFFMFMGDITSLIKKQQFRSEIKLHPQWNRIYDVGHIYWTGALQDGRDRGKFDYFCPIGWKRYAFDVNDNFDEKFKGWSIGYHGTKFAYGLSILLSGLAPAKCAAL
;
A
#
# COMPACT_ATOMS: atom_id res chain seq x y z
N MET A 1 -3.72 -47.32 14.86
CA MET A 1 -4.01 -46.46 13.70
C MET A 1 -3.45 -45.08 14.03
N LEU A 2 -2.16 -44.88 13.74
CA LEU A 2 -1.46 -43.62 13.97
C LEU A 2 -1.73 -42.73 12.77
N LEU A 3 -2.45 -41.64 12.98
CA LEU A 3 -2.62 -40.59 11.99
C LEU A 3 -1.24 -39.96 11.77
N LYS A 4 -0.69 -40.14 10.57
CA LYS A 4 0.49 -39.41 10.11
C LYS A 4 0.18 -37.93 10.20
N GLU A 5 0.93 -37.22 11.02
CA GLU A 5 1.07 -35.77 10.95
C GLU A 5 1.57 -35.42 9.55
N SER A 6 0.69 -34.86 8.74
CA SER A 6 1.03 -34.16 7.51
C SER A 6 1.64 -32.82 7.92
N CYS A 7 2.90 -32.86 8.37
CA CYS A 7 3.73 -31.66 8.43
C CYS A 7 3.80 -31.10 7.00
N CYS A 8 3.52 -29.80 6.84
CA CYS A 8 3.66 -29.11 5.56
C CYS A 8 4.99 -29.49 4.91
N ASP A 9 4.96 -30.24 3.81
CA ASP A 9 6.14 -30.46 2.98
C ASP A 9 6.66 -29.09 2.55
N ILE A 10 7.74 -28.66 3.20
CA ILE A 10 8.51 -27.46 2.85
C ILE A 10 9.28 -27.85 1.59
N SER A 11 8.65 -27.77 0.43
CA SER A 11 9.33 -28.05 -0.84
C SER A 11 10.52 -27.10 -1.00
N GLU A 12 11.66 -27.63 -1.42
CA GLU A 12 12.96 -26.94 -1.44
C GLU A 12 13.07 -25.80 -2.48
N ASN A 13 11.99 -25.45 -3.19
CA ASN A 13 11.95 -24.40 -4.24
C ASN A 13 11.16 -23.15 -3.82
N ILE A 14 11.39 -22.63 -2.61
CA ILE A 14 10.73 -21.40 -2.10
C ILE A 14 11.39 -20.14 -2.66
N LEU A 15 12.66 -20.23 -3.04
CA LEU A 15 13.39 -19.14 -3.68
C LEU A 15 12.91 -19.01 -5.11
N SER A 16 12.30 -17.87 -5.41
CA SER A 16 12.02 -17.52 -6.78
C SER A 16 13.25 -16.87 -7.39
N ASP A 17 13.72 -17.43 -8.50
CA ASP A 17 14.78 -16.83 -9.30
C ASP A 17 14.33 -15.55 -10.02
N GLU A 18 13.04 -15.22 -9.97
CA GLU A 18 12.50 -14.01 -10.60
C GLU A 18 12.94 -12.76 -9.82
N PRO A 19 13.75 -11.88 -10.41
CA PRO A 19 14.18 -10.66 -9.74
C PRO A 19 12.98 -9.70 -9.58
N LEU A 20 13.04 -8.84 -8.55
CA LEU A 20 12.15 -7.69 -8.46
C LEU A 20 12.32 -6.78 -9.69
N SER A 21 11.21 -6.29 -10.22
CA SER A 21 11.20 -5.22 -11.22
C SER A 21 11.87 -3.95 -10.69
N ALA A 22 12.28 -3.03 -11.57
CA ALA A 22 12.90 -1.78 -11.15
C ALA A 22 11.93 -0.92 -10.33
N GLU A 23 10.66 -0.93 -10.73
CA GLU A 23 9.55 -0.22 -10.10
C GLU A 23 9.29 -0.78 -8.69
N GLU A 24 9.23 -2.11 -8.53
CA GLU A 24 9.09 -2.75 -7.22
C GLU A 24 10.28 -2.45 -6.30
N LYS A 25 11.51 -2.51 -6.82
CA LYS A 25 12.72 -2.17 -6.05
C LYS A 25 12.65 -0.74 -5.53
N SER A 26 12.34 0.22 -6.40
CA SER A 26 12.20 1.63 -6.01
C SER A 26 11.14 1.80 -4.93
N PHE A 27 9.96 1.22 -5.14
CA PHE A 27 8.86 1.28 -4.18
C PHE A 27 9.24 0.70 -2.81
N TYR A 28 9.92 -0.46 -2.77
CA TYR A 28 10.33 -1.05 -1.49
C TYR A 28 11.43 -0.26 -0.78
N GLN A 29 12.33 0.40 -1.50
CA GLN A 29 13.29 1.32 -0.87
C GLN A 29 12.60 2.54 -0.24
N GLU A 30 11.54 3.06 -0.86
CA GLU A 30 10.75 4.15 -0.29
C GLU A 30 9.96 3.68 0.94
N CYS A 31 9.34 2.49 0.90
CA CYS A 31 8.69 1.88 2.06
C CYS A 31 9.67 1.63 3.21
N LYS A 32 10.88 1.15 2.91
CA LYS A 32 11.93 0.96 3.90
C LYS A 32 12.42 2.29 4.48
N SER A 33 12.52 3.34 3.66
CA SER A 33 12.83 4.69 4.13
C SER A 33 11.74 5.24 5.06
N TYR A 34 10.46 5.04 4.73
CA TYR A 34 9.34 5.35 5.62
C TYR A 34 9.44 4.60 6.95
N TYR A 35 9.71 3.30 6.91
CA TYR A 35 9.89 2.48 8.11
C TYR A 35 11.05 2.98 8.97
N ASN A 36 12.20 3.32 8.39
CA ASN A 36 13.35 3.85 9.12
C ASN A 36 13.07 5.19 9.80
N ILE A 37 12.21 6.03 9.22
CA ILE A 37 11.83 7.33 9.78
C ILE A 37 10.78 7.17 10.91
N THR A 38 9.84 6.25 10.73
CA THR A 38 8.64 6.18 11.57
C THR A 38 8.67 5.05 12.61
N GLY A 39 9.53 4.05 12.41
CA GLY A 39 9.57 2.83 13.20
C GLY A 39 8.39 1.88 12.96
N ILE A 40 7.48 2.18 12.03
CA ILE A 40 6.27 1.40 11.75
C ILE A 40 6.21 0.97 10.28
N PRO A 41 5.73 -0.25 9.96
CA PRO A 41 5.57 -0.67 8.58
C PRO A 41 4.56 0.19 7.84
N LEU A 42 4.80 0.38 6.54
CA LEU A 42 3.74 0.83 5.64
C LEU A 42 2.77 -0.34 5.40
N VAL A 43 1.50 -0.15 5.74
CA VAL A 43 0.46 -1.13 5.47
C VAL A 43 -0.49 -0.58 4.41
N SER A 44 -0.68 -1.34 3.34
CA SER A 44 -1.60 -1.02 2.24
C SER A 44 -2.60 -2.17 2.02
N ALA A 45 -3.79 -1.82 1.55
CA ALA A 45 -4.78 -2.79 1.10
C ALA A 45 -5.25 -2.44 -0.32
N SER A 46 -5.69 -3.46 -1.04
CA SER A 46 -6.33 -3.28 -2.33
C SER A 46 -7.78 -2.81 -2.16
N ASP A 47 -8.33 -2.17 -3.18
CA ASP A 47 -9.66 -1.55 -3.09
C ASP A 47 -10.76 -2.62 -2.96
N GLU A 48 -10.47 -3.83 -3.44
CA GLU A 48 -11.30 -5.03 -3.30
C GLU A 48 -11.46 -5.49 -1.84
N ILE A 49 -10.51 -5.14 -0.96
CA ILE A 49 -10.61 -5.40 0.49
C ILE A 49 -11.35 -4.26 1.21
N LEU A 50 -11.22 -3.03 0.70
CA LEU A 50 -11.75 -1.81 1.31
C LEU A 50 -13.21 -1.53 0.91
N SER A 51 -13.65 -2.02 -0.25
CA SER A 51 -14.99 -1.82 -0.79
C SER A 51 -15.79 -3.11 -0.78
N ASP A 52 -17.03 -3.06 -0.27
CA ASP A 52 -17.93 -4.21 -0.25
C ASP A 52 -18.33 -4.67 -1.66
N ASN A 53 -18.40 -3.74 -2.61
CA ASN A 53 -18.91 -3.97 -3.97
C ASN A 53 -17.94 -4.67 -4.92
N ASN A 54 -16.66 -4.77 -4.55
CA ASN A 54 -15.62 -5.31 -5.42
C ASN A 54 -15.39 -6.80 -5.16
N THR A 55 -15.21 -7.57 -6.23
CA THR A 55 -14.91 -9.00 -6.15
C THR A 55 -13.41 -9.22 -6.00
N LEU A 56 -13.03 -10.09 -5.07
CA LEU A 56 -11.64 -10.49 -4.87
C LEU A 56 -11.33 -11.71 -5.75
N THR A 57 -10.41 -11.54 -6.69
CA THR A 57 -9.96 -12.58 -7.63
C THR A 57 -8.99 -13.54 -6.96
N ALA A 58 -8.00 -13.00 -6.25
CA ALA A 58 -7.04 -13.73 -5.43
C ALA A 58 -6.74 -12.94 -4.15
N ALA A 59 -6.40 -13.65 -3.08
CA ALA A 59 -6.09 -13.05 -1.79
C ALA A 59 -4.67 -13.36 -1.38
N SER A 60 -3.88 -12.31 -1.35
CA SER A 60 -2.48 -12.42 -1.04
C SER A 60 -2.11 -11.45 0.07
N LEU A 61 -1.16 -11.88 0.88
CA LEU A 61 -0.39 -11.02 1.75
C LEU A 61 1.02 -10.94 1.18
N LYS A 62 1.50 -9.72 0.93
CA LYS A 62 2.89 -9.49 0.53
C LYS A 62 3.60 -8.71 1.61
N PHE A 63 4.70 -9.24 2.11
CA PHE A 63 5.52 -8.64 3.15
C PHE A 63 6.86 -8.21 2.59
N GLY A 64 7.31 -7.02 2.98
CA GLY A 64 8.71 -6.62 2.88
C GLY A 64 9.36 -6.72 4.24
N ILE A 65 10.44 -7.51 4.33
CA ILE A 65 11.15 -7.79 5.58
C ILE A 65 12.59 -7.30 5.46
N ASP A 66 13.06 -6.54 6.44
CA ASP A 66 14.42 -6.01 6.50
C ASP A 66 15.42 -7.02 7.10
N GLU A 67 15.43 -8.23 6.53
CA GLU A 67 16.38 -9.29 6.86
C GLU A 67 16.78 -10.09 5.61
N ASP A 68 18.00 -10.61 5.64
CA ASP A 68 18.48 -11.58 4.66
C ASP A 68 17.78 -12.92 4.89
N TYR A 69 17.16 -13.46 3.83
CA TYR A 69 16.46 -14.74 3.85
C TYR A 69 17.34 -15.88 4.35
N ARG A 70 18.66 -15.81 4.15
CA ARG A 70 19.63 -16.84 4.59
C ARG A 70 19.74 -16.94 6.10
N THR A 71 19.47 -15.84 6.79
CA THR A 71 19.50 -15.75 8.25
C THR A 71 18.11 -15.84 8.87
N PHE A 72 17.08 -15.82 8.03
CA PHE A 72 15.70 -15.69 8.42
C PHE A 72 15.04 -17.06 8.66
N ASN A 73 14.58 -17.30 9.89
CA ASN A 73 13.79 -18.48 10.21
C ASN A 73 12.34 -18.29 9.72
N LEU A 74 12.10 -18.59 8.43
CA LEU A 74 10.80 -18.40 7.79
C LEU A 74 9.64 -19.12 8.52
N PRO A 75 9.75 -20.41 8.92
CA PRO A 75 8.69 -21.06 9.70
C PRO A 75 8.34 -20.34 11.00
N GLU A 76 9.35 -19.90 11.76
CA GLU A 76 9.14 -19.17 13.01
C GLU A 76 8.49 -17.81 12.75
N PHE A 77 8.95 -17.08 11.73
CA PHE A 77 8.35 -15.82 11.32
C PHE A 77 6.88 -16.00 10.93
N LEU A 78 6.56 -17.01 10.11
CA LEU A 78 5.18 -17.28 9.68
C LEU A 78 4.28 -17.57 10.88
N ASN A 79 4.73 -18.38 11.83
CA ASN A 79 3.99 -18.62 13.07
C ASN A 79 3.73 -17.32 13.84
N LYS A 80 4.74 -16.44 13.97
CA LYS A 80 4.59 -15.14 14.64
C LYS A 80 3.61 -14.24 13.89
N ILE A 81 3.68 -14.16 12.56
CA ILE A 81 2.76 -13.38 11.73
C ILE A 81 1.33 -13.91 11.85
N CYS A 82 1.13 -15.22 11.76
CA CYS A 82 -0.16 -15.87 11.94
C CYS A 82 -0.77 -15.50 13.30
N ASN A 83 0.03 -15.55 14.37
CA ASN A 83 -0.42 -15.16 15.71
C ASN A 83 -0.78 -13.67 15.80
N ILE A 84 0.06 -12.78 15.26
CA ILE A 84 -0.17 -11.33 15.27
C ILE A 84 -1.44 -10.97 14.48
N LEU A 85 -1.64 -11.59 13.32
CA LEU A 85 -2.75 -11.29 12.41
C LEU A 85 -4.00 -12.16 12.68
N ASN A 86 -3.93 -13.08 13.64
CA ASN A 86 -4.96 -14.07 13.92
C ASN A 86 -5.39 -14.88 12.67
N LEU A 87 -4.39 -15.39 11.94
CA LEU A 87 -4.54 -16.25 10.78
C LEU A 87 -4.20 -17.70 11.14
N ASN A 88 -4.87 -18.65 10.49
CA ASN A 88 -4.51 -20.06 10.61
C ASN A 88 -3.37 -20.37 9.64
N ILE A 89 -2.30 -20.98 10.14
CA ILE A 89 -1.14 -21.32 9.31
C ILE A 89 -1.47 -22.34 8.20
N ASN A 90 -2.49 -23.18 8.41
CA ASN A 90 -2.94 -24.15 7.42
C ASN A 90 -3.70 -23.50 6.25
N ASP A 91 -4.15 -22.26 6.41
CA ASP A 91 -4.86 -21.51 5.37
C ASP A 91 -3.87 -20.70 4.51
N ILE A 92 -2.56 -20.86 4.71
CA ILE A 92 -1.52 -20.07 4.06
C ILE A 92 -0.66 -20.95 3.16
N ARG A 93 -0.61 -20.60 1.88
CA ARG A 93 0.37 -21.14 0.93
C ARG A 93 1.45 -20.12 0.64
N ARG A 94 2.69 -20.58 0.67
CA ARG A 94 3.86 -19.79 0.29
C ARG A 94 4.00 -19.81 -1.22
N THR A 95 4.23 -18.65 -1.83
CA THR A 95 4.44 -18.58 -3.28
C THR A 95 5.82 -18.08 -3.67
N LYS A 96 6.42 -17.16 -2.89
CA LYS A 96 7.63 -16.47 -3.35
C LYS A 96 8.51 -15.94 -2.22
N VAL A 97 9.82 -16.18 -2.29
CA VAL A 97 10.88 -15.45 -1.55
C VAL A 97 11.94 -14.96 -2.54
N GLN A 98 12.30 -13.68 -2.49
CA GLN A 98 13.30 -13.05 -3.37
C GLN A 98 14.55 -12.59 -2.60
N ASN A 99 15.73 -12.65 -3.23
CA ASN A 99 17.04 -12.35 -2.61
C ASN A 99 17.27 -10.85 -2.34
N GLY A 100 18.00 -10.53 -1.25
CA GLY A 100 18.53 -9.19 -0.92
C GLY A 100 17.63 -8.33 0.01
N SER A 101 16.37 -8.72 0.14
CA SER A 101 15.39 -8.24 1.11
C SER A 101 14.27 -9.26 1.05
N SER A 102 13.95 -9.95 2.15
CA SER A 102 13.00 -11.07 2.12
C SER A 102 11.60 -10.54 1.78
N ILE A 103 11.29 -10.48 0.48
CA ILE A 103 9.94 -10.20 0.01
C ILE A 103 9.21 -11.54 0.04
N LEU A 104 8.25 -11.65 0.94
CA LEU A 104 7.48 -12.86 1.15
C LEU A 104 6.07 -12.66 0.62
N GLU A 105 5.67 -13.52 -0.31
CA GLU A 105 4.28 -13.60 -0.77
C GLU A 105 3.60 -14.85 -0.22
N ILE A 106 2.41 -14.62 0.33
CA ILE A 106 1.54 -15.61 0.94
C ILE A 106 0.19 -15.55 0.23
N LEU A 107 -0.28 -16.68 -0.29
CA LEU A 107 -1.66 -16.86 -0.70
C LEU A 107 -2.49 -17.39 0.47
N ILE A 108 -3.71 -16.90 0.61
CA ILE A 108 -4.68 -17.42 1.55
C ILE A 108 -5.62 -18.38 0.82
N ASP A 109 -5.64 -19.63 1.25
CA ASP A 109 -6.55 -20.67 0.77
C ASP A 109 -7.94 -20.53 1.40
N GLY A 110 -8.96 -20.98 0.68
CA GLY A 110 -10.35 -21.02 1.16
C GLY A 110 -11.37 -20.60 0.12
N GLU A 111 -12.64 -20.55 0.52
CA GLU A 111 -13.70 -20.00 -0.31
C GLU A 111 -13.57 -18.46 -0.42
N LYS A 112 -13.75 -17.90 -1.62
CA LYS A 112 -13.53 -16.47 -1.91
C LYS A 112 -14.20 -15.50 -0.91
N VAL A 113 -15.44 -15.80 -0.53
CA VAL A 113 -16.21 -14.98 0.44
C VAL A 113 -15.54 -14.99 1.81
N ASN A 114 -15.15 -16.17 2.30
CA ASN A 114 -14.51 -16.34 3.60
C ASN A 114 -13.13 -15.69 3.64
N ILE A 115 -12.40 -15.74 2.52
CA ILE A 115 -11.10 -15.10 2.38
C ILE A 115 -11.22 -13.57 2.43
N LYS A 116 -12.14 -12.96 1.67
CA LYS A 116 -12.34 -11.50 1.71
C LYS A 116 -12.70 -11.04 3.12
N LEU A 117 -13.58 -11.78 3.80
CA LEU A 117 -13.93 -11.52 5.20
C LEU A 117 -12.71 -11.64 6.13
N THR A 118 -11.85 -12.62 5.90
CA THR A 118 -10.61 -12.83 6.67
C THR A 118 -9.65 -11.66 6.49
N LEU A 119 -9.35 -11.27 5.25
CA LEU A 119 -8.49 -10.10 4.98
C LEU A 119 -9.08 -8.79 5.49
N ASN A 120 -10.40 -8.61 5.41
CA ASN A 120 -11.05 -7.43 5.97
C ASN A 120 -10.95 -7.39 7.51
N LYS A 121 -11.08 -8.54 8.18
CA LYS A 121 -10.85 -8.68 9.63
C LYS A 121 -9.40 -8.35 10.00
N VAL A 122 -8.43 -8.88 9.25
CA VAL A 122 -7.00 -8.55 9.41
C VAL A 122 -6.81 -7.05 9.25
N TYR A 123 -7.29 -6.45 8.16
CA TYR A 123 -7.14 -5.02 7.91
C TYR A 123 -7.72 -4.16 9.05
N LYS A 124 -8.89 -4.54 9.58
CA LYS A 124 -9.53 -3.85 10.70
C LYS A 124 -8.78 -4.01 12.02
N SER A 125 -8.05 -5.11 12.23
CA SER A 125 -7.29 -5.38 13.45
C SER A 125 -5.90 -4.72 13.49
N LEU A 126 -5.42 -4.16 12.36
CA LEU A 126 -4.13 -3.46 12.24
C LEU A 126 -4.12 -2.09 12.96
N THR A 127 -4.19 -2.14 14.29
CA THR A 127 -3.94 -1.01 15.18
C THR A 127 -2.45 -0.61 15.17
N GLU A 128 -2.11 0.57 15.70
CA GLU A 128 -0.70 0.98 15.85
C GLU A 128 0.11 -0.04 16.66
N LYS A 129 -0.47 -0.59 17.74
CA LYS A 129 0.17 -1.67 18.53
C LYS A 129 0.49 -2.89 17.67
N VAL A 130 -0.42 -3.30 16.79
CA VAL A 130 -0.16 -4.44 15.88
C VAL A 130 0.94 -4.10 14.88
N LYS A 131 0.98 -2.86 14.36
CA LYS A 131 2.08 -2.40 13.50
C LYS A 131 3.43 -2.39 14.23
N GLU A 132 3.45 -2.02 15.51
CA GLU A 132 4.65 -2.10 16.35
C GLU A 132 5.13 -3.55 16.54
N GLU A 133 4.22 -4.51 16.73
CA GLU A 133 4.60 -5.94 16.78
C GLU A 133 5.16 -6.42 15.43
N LEU A 134 4.56 -5.99 14.31
CA LEU A 134 5.11 -6.27 12.97
C LEU A 134 6.51 -5.65 12.79
N ALA A 135 6.72 -4.44 13.30
CA ALA A 135 8.01 -3.75 13.26
C ALA A 135 9.11 -4.52 14.02
N LYS A 136 8.78 -5.19 15.14
CA LYS A 136 9.72 -6.07 15.88
C LYS A 136 10.16 -7.27 15.06
N LEU A 137 9.35 -7.70 14.09
CA LEU A 137 9.70 -8.72 13.11
C LEU A 137 10.42 -8.14 11.88
N LYS A 138 10.85 -6.88 11.97
CA LYS A 138 11.50 -6.11 10.89
C LYS A 138 10.68 -6.06 9.60
N VAL A 139 9.36 -6.18 9.70
CA VAL A 139 8.46 -5.93 8.57
C VAL A 139 8.44 -4.43 8.33
N PHE A 140 8.86 -4.01 7.14
CA PHE A 140 8.80 -2.60 6.71
C PHE A 140 7.60 -2.33 5.80
N PHE A 141 7.02 -3.37 5.20
CA PHE A 141 5.89 -3.26 4.28
C PHE A 141 4.94 -4.45 4.41
N MET A 142 3.64 -4.19 4.33
CA MET A 142 2.60 -5.21 4.20
C MET A 142 1.53 -4.76 3.21
N PHE A 143 1.18 -5.64 2.27
CA PHE A 143 0.06 -5.48 1.36
C PHE A 143 -0.97 -6.59 1.56
N MET A 144 -2.26 -6.25 1.47
CA MET A 144 -3.39 -7.18 1.48
C MET A 144 -4.23 -7.01 0.20
N GLY A 145 -4.41 -8.09 -0.56
CA GLY A 145 -5.31 -8.10 -1.72
C GLY A 145 -4.76 -8.89 -2.91
N ASP A 146 -5.19 -8.52 -4.11
CA ASP A 146 -4.67 -9.11 -5.35
C ASP A 146 -3.30 -8.51 -5.71
N ILE A 147 -2.31 -9.36 -5.96
CA ILE A 147 -0.94 -8.94 -6.31
C ILE A 147 -0.91 -8.16 -7.62
N THR A 148 -1.79 -8.47 -8.57
CA THR A 148 -1.91 -7.69 -9.82
C THR A 148 -2.35 -6.26 -9.54
N SER A 149 -3.20 -6.03 -8.53
CA SER A 149 -3.58 -4.69 -8.09
C SER A 149 -2.41 -3.95 -7.44
N LEU A 150 -1.54 -4.64 -6.70
CA LEU A 150 -0.30 -4.05 -6.18
C LEU A 150 0.66 -3.64 -7.31
N ILE A 151 0.90 -4.53 -8.28
CA ILE A 151 1.79 -4.27 -9.42
C ILE A 151 1.30 -3.05 -10.20
N LYS A 152 -0.01 -2.97 -10.49
CA LYS A 152 -0.61 -1.80 -11.15
C LYS A 152 -0.42 -0.52 -10.35
N LYS A 153 -0.62 -0.56 -9.02
CA LYS A 153 -0.40 0.60 -8.14
C LYS A 153 1.07 1.06 -8.18
N GLN A 154 2.02 0.12 -8.19
CA GLN A 154 3.45 0.44 -8.27
C GLN A 154 3.85 1.02 -9.62
N GLN A 155 3.34 0.45 -10.73
CA GLN A 155 3.53 0.97 -12.08
C GLN A 155 2.98 2.39 -12.20
N PHE A 156 1.72 2.59 -11.84
CA PHE A 156 1.08 3.91 -11.84
C PHE A 156 1.88 4.94 -11.04
N ARG A 157 2.37 4.55 -9.87
CA ARG A 157 3.21 5.41 -9.05
C ARG A 157 4.54 5.75 -9.72
N SER A 158 5.22 4.77 -10.31
CA SER A 158 6.50 4.98 -11.01
C SER A 158 6.38 5.97 -12.18
N GLU A 159 5.17 6.08 -12.73
CA GLU A 159 4.83 7.02 -13.78
C GLU A 159 4.54 8.44 -13.27
N ILE A 160 4.20 8.62 -11.98
CA ILE A 160 3.97 9.94 -11.39
C ILE A 160 5.30 10.69 -11.33
N LYS A 161 5.35 11.82 -12.02
CA LYS A 161 6.53 12.67 -12.07
C LYS A 161 6.25 13.99 -11.41
N LEU A 162 7.21 14.49 -10.63
CA LEU A 162 7.22 15.89 -10.24
C LEU A 162 7.20 16.74 -11.51
N HIS A 163 6.42 17.80 -11.49
CA HIS A 163 6.28 18.71 -12.61
C HIS A 163 6.65 20.14 -12.18
N PRO A 164 7.97 20.43 -12.05
CA PRO A 164 8.46 21.59 -11.31
C PRO A 164 8.03 22.94 -11.87
N GLN A 165 7.72 23.02 -13.17
CA GLN A 165 7.22 24.25 -13.79
C GLN A 165 5.86 24.71 -13.23
N TRP A 166 5.12 23.82 -12.56
CA TRP A 166 3.89 24.16 -11.83
C TRP A 166 4.13 24.34 -10.32
N ASN A 167 5.35 24.17 -9.80
CA ASN A 167 5.62 24.47 -8.39
C ASN A 167 5.49 25.98 -8.14
N ARG A 168 4.90 26.37 -7.00
CA ARG A 168 4.66 27.78 -6.70
C ARG A 168 4.72 28.02 -5.20
N ILE A 169 5.14 29.22 -4.80
CA ILE A 169 4.85 29.77 -3.48
C ILE A 169 3.78 30.83 -3.71
N TYR A 170 2.62 30.68 -3.06
CA TYR A 170 1.53 31.63 -3.22
C TYR A 170 1.85 32.95 -2.51
N ASP A 171 1.52 34.07 -3.15
CA ASP A 171 1.76 35.42 -2.65
C ASP A 171 0.50 36.28 -2.81
N VAL A 172 0.52 37.51 -2.31
CA VAL A 172 -0.55 38.50 -2.47
C VAL A 172 -0.93 38.65 -3.95
N GLY A 173 -2.22 38.54 -4.27
CA GLY A 173 -2.71 38.57 -5.66
C GLY A 173 -2.70 37.21 -6.39
N HIS A 174 -2.27 36.13 -5.72
CA HIS A 174 -2.35 34.75 -6.22
C HIS A 174 -3.27 33.86 -5.38
N ILE A 175 -4.16 34.48 -4.60
CA ILE A 175 -4.92 33.86 -3.51
C ILE A 175 -6.25 33.21 -3.93
N TYR A 176 -6.72 33.46 -5.14
CA TYR A 176 -7.87 32.78 -5.72
C TYR A 176 -7.57 32.43 -7.17
N TRP A 177 -7.87 31.21 -7.57
CA TRP A 177 -7.87 30.84 -8.97
C TRP A 177 -9.31 30.83 -9.44
N THR A 178 -9.68 31.87 -10.16
CA THR A 178 -10.95 31.97 -10.87
C THR A 178 -10.81 31.28 -12.23
N GLY A 179 -11.55 30.19 -12.44
CA GLY A 179 -11.66 29.53 -13.76
C GLY A 179 -10.37 28.88 -14.29
N ALA A 180 -10.42 28.43 -15.54
CA ALA A 180 -9.27 27.89 -16.24
C ALA A 180 -8.14 28.92 -16.23
N LEU A 181 -6.93 28.53 -15.78
CA LEU A 181 -5.75 29.23 -16.26
C LEU A 181 -5.81 29.24 -17.80
N GLN A 182 -5.07 30.12 -18.47
CA GLN A 182 -4.87 30.01 -19.94
C GLN A 182 -4.12 28.72 -20.35
N ASP A 183 -4.15 27.68 -19.52
CA ASP A 183 -3.69 26.33 -19.77
C ASP A 183 -4.79 25.40 -20.29
N GLY A 184 -6.02 25.90 -20.43
CA GLY A 184 -7.14 25.15 -21.02
C GLY A 184 -7.73 24.06 -20.12
N ARG A 185 -7.40 24.02 -18.81
CA ARG A 185 -7.94 22.99 -17.90
C ARG A 185 -9.22 23.43 -17.19
N ASP A 186 -10.22 22.57 -17.22
CA ASP A 186 -11.53 22.75 -16.56
C ASP A 186 -11.48 22.29 -15.10
N ARG A 187 -11.56 23.25 -14.17
CA ARG A 187 -11.44 23.07 -12.71
C ARG A 187 -12.78 23.21 -11.99
N GLY A 188 -13.88 23.07 -12.73
CA GLY A 188 -15.22 23.29 -12.20
C GLY A 188 -15.55 24.77 -12.03
N LYS A 189 -16.65 25.03 -11.31
CA LYS A 189 -17.30 26.36 -11.24
C LYS A 189 -16.88 27.22 -10.04
N PHE A 190 -16.15 26.65 -9.09
CA PHE A 190 -15.85 27.31 -7.83
C PHE A 190 -14.38 27.71 -7.76
N ASP A 191 -14.13 28.92 -7.30
CA ASP A 191 -12.79 29.41 -7.05
C ASP A 191 -12.12 28.57 -5.96
N TYR A 192 -10.84 28.28 -6.13
CA TYR A 192 -10.07 27.61 -5.10
C TYR A 192 -9.13 28.60 -4.40
N PHE A 193 -9.21 28.63 -3.08
CA PHE A 193 -8.42 29.52 -2.22
C PHE A 193 -6.98 29.05 -2.12
N CYS A 194 -6.00 29.93 -2.30
CA CYS A 194 -4.57 29.65 -2.21
C CYS A 194 -3.95 30.46 -1.07
N PRO A 195 -3.69 29.86 0.11
CA PRO A 195 -3.17 30.62 1.23
C PRO A 195 -1.77 31.18 0.93
N ILE A 196 -1.53 32.45 1.28
CA ILE A 196 -0.23 33.11 1.12
C ILE A 196 0.85 32.34 1.89
N GLY A 197 2.03 32.23 1.29
CA GLY A 197 3.20 31.55 1.85
C GLY A 197 3.19 30.03 1.69
N TRP A 198 2.09 29.44 1.22
CA TRP A 198 2.05 27.99 0.98
C TRP A 198 2.87 27.63 -0.24
N LYS A 199 3.70 26.59 -0.08
CA LYS A 199 4.46 25.98 -1.17
C LYS A 199 3.67 24.82 -1.77
N ARG A 200 3.35 24.93 -3.05
CA ARG A 200 2.76 23.86 -3.86
C ARG A 200 3.86 23.09 -4.59
N TYR A 201 3.77 21.77 -4.49
CA TYR A 201 4.45 20.84 -5.40
C TYR A 201 3.41 20.23 -6.34
N ALA A 202 3.73 20.19 -7.63
CA ALA A 202 2.88 19.62 -8.65
C ALA A 202 3.43 18.28 -9.14
N PHE A 203 2.52 17.37 -9.42
CA PHE A 203 2.81 16.06 -9.97
C PHE A 203 1.95 15.86 -11.22
N ASP A 204 2.52 15.24 -12.24
CA ASP A 204 1.74 14.69 -13.34
C ASP A 204 1.19 13.34 -12.91
N VAL A 205 -0.14 13.24 -12.97
CA VAL A 205 -0.88 12.01 -12.69
C VAL A 205 -1.32 11.45 -14.04
N ASN A 206 -0.79 10.28 -14.40
CA ASN A 206 -1.18 9.57 -15.61
C ASN A 206 -2.60 8.96 -15.44
N ASP A 207 -3.09 8.16 -16.39
CA ASP A 207 -4.44 7.55 -16.40
C ASP A 207 -5.60 8.50 -16.76
N ASN A 208 -5.39 9.35 -17.77
CA ASN A 208 -6.39 10.29 -18.32
C ASN A 208 -7.06 11.17 -17.23
N PHE A 209 -6.29 11.55 -16.21
CA PHE A 209 -6.79 12.27 -15.04
C PHE A 209 -7.60 13.53 -15.42
N ASP A 210 -7.07 14.36 -16.32
CA ASP A 210 -7.74 15.60 -16.74
C ASP A 210 -9.09 15.34 -17.44
N GLU A 211 -9.26 14.21 -18.12
CA GLU A 211 -10.54 13.82 -18.74
C GLU A 211 -11.52 13.27 -17.69
N LYS A 212 -11.05 12.38 -16.81
CA LYS A 212 -11.89 11.74 -15.76
C LYS A 212 -12.46 12.75 -14.76
N PHE A 213 -11.66 13.74 -14.42
CA PHE A 213 -12.01 14.75 -13.41
C PHE A 213 -12.34 16.11 -14.03
N LYS A 214 -12.64 16.15 -15.33
CA LYS A 214 -13.03 17.38 -16.02
C LYS A 214 -14.25 18.01 -15.32
N GLY A 215 -14.13 19.28 -14.94
CA GLY A 215 -15.20 20.02 -14.29
C GLY A 215 -15.37 19.73 -12.79
N TRP A 216 -14.55 18.85 -12.22
CA TRP A 216 -14.52 18.66 -10.77
C TRP A 216 -13.83 19.84 -10.09
N SER A 217 -14.39 20.26 -8.96
CA SER A 217 -13.79 21.33 -8.15
C SER A 217 -12.57 20.81 -7.41
N ILE A 218 -11.56 21.67 -7.25
CA ILE A 218 -10.34 21.34 -6.51
C ILE A 218 -10.66 21.31 -5.00
N GLY A 219 -10.30 20.22 -4.34
CA GLY A 219 -10.45 20.05 -2.88
C GLY A 219 -9.11 20.05 -2.15
N TYR A 220 -9.09 20.56 -0.92
CA TYR A 220 -7.95 20.45 -0.03
C TYR A 220 -8.09 19.23 0.87
N HIS A 221 -6.99 18.49 1.02
CA HIS A 221 -6.84 17.48 2.06
C HIS A 221 -5.72 17.88 3.01
N GLY A 222 -6.08 18.24 4.24
CA GLY A 222 -5.13 18.50 5.31
C GLY A 222 -4.81 17.22 6.07
N THR A 223 -3.53 16.99 6.34
CA THR A 223 -3.08 15.85 7.15
C THR A 223 -1.98 16.27 8.12
N LYS A 224 -1.75 15.46 9.17
CA LYS A 224 -0.57 15.66 10.03
C LYS A 224 0.68 15.31 9.24
N PHE A 225 1.77 16.04 9.48
CA PHE A 225 3.04 15.83 8.78
C PHE A 225 3.50 14.35 8.77
N ALA A 226 3.36 13.66 9.91
CA ALA A 226 3.71 12.25 10.07
C ALA A 226 2.96 11.29 9.11
N TYR A 227 1.78 11.66 8.60
CA TYR A 227 0.98 10.85 7.67
C TYR A 227 1.13 11.29 6.21
N GLY A 228 1.84 12.39 5.94
CA GLY A 228 2.02 12.89 4.58
C GLY A 228 2.72 11.87 3.69
N LEU A 229 3.80 11.27 4.18
CA LEU A 229 4.53 10.25 3.42
C LEU A 229 3.66 9.01 3.16
N SER A 230 2.94 8.49 4.16
CA SER A 230 2.07 7.33 3.93
C SER A 230 1.02 7.60 2.84
N ILE A 231 0.40 8.78 2.83
CA ILE A 231 -0.58 9.15 1.78
C ILE A 231 0.08 9.21 0.40
N LEU A 232 1.29 9.76 0.29
CA LEU A 232 2.04 9.75 -0.97
C LEU A 232 2.41 8.32 -1.39
N LEU A 233 2.63 7.41 -0.43
CA LEU A 233 3.03 6.04 -0.73
C LEU A 233 1.86 5.11 -1.10
N SER A 234 0.71 5.26 -0.45
CA SER A 234 -0.43 4.33 -0.55
C SER A 234 -1.71 4.96 -1.11
N GLY A 235 -1.74 6.27 -1.34
CA GLY A 235 -2.95 7.01 -1.66
C GLY A 235 -3.82 7.30 -0.43
N LEU A 236 -4.97 7.95 -0.67
CA LEU A 236 -5.97 8.20 0.36
C LEU A 236 -6.81 6.94 0.61
N ALA A 237 -6.91 6.53 1.87
CA ALA A 237 -7.79 5.45 2.28
C ALA A 237 -9.22 5.96 2.51
N PRO A 238 -10.25 5.13 2.26
CA PRO A 238 -11.63 5.47 2.63
C PRO A 238 -11.75 5.61 4.15
N ALA A 239 -12.66 6.48 4.59
CA ALA A 239 -12.95 6.63 6.01
C ALA A 239 -13.46 5.31 6.58
N LYS A 240 -12.99 4.94 7.78
CA LYS A 240 -13.56 3.81 8.51
C LYS A 240 -14.98 4.18 8.91
N CYS A 241 -16.00 3.61 8.29
CA CYS A 241 -17.35 3.70 8.81
C CYS A 241 -17.34 3.05 10.20
N ALA A 242 -17.64 3.82 11.24
CA ALA A 242 -18.02 3.24 12.52
C ALA A 242 -19.27 2.39 12.24
N ALA A 243 -19.24 1.11 12.60
CA ALA A 243 -20.45 0.31 12.60
C ALA A 243 -21.45 1.01 13.55
N LEU A 244 -22.57 1.45 13.00
CA LEU A 244 -23.70 1.98 13.76
C LEU A 244 -24.38 0.87 14.55
#